data_AF-A0A6A6JC06-F1
#
_entry.id   AF-A0A6A6JC06-F1
#
_cell.length_a   1.000
_cell.length_b   1.000
_cell.length_c   1.000
_cell.angle_alpha   90.00
_cell.angle_beta   90.00
_cell.angle_gamma   90.00
#
_symmetry.space_group_name_H-M   'P 1'
#
loop_
_entity.id
_entity.type
_entity.pdbx_description
1 polymer ?
#
loop_
_entity_poly.entity_id
_entity_poly.type
_entity_poly.pdbx_seq_one_letter_code
_entity_poly.pdbx_strand_id
1 'polypeptide(L)'
;MKPTQILRERIRRLPLTTKQARKGFYKGTGTKILGHWDPLNPRKFVPDWEKIRTYKFPEFGLADFRLTPFVAGKIGTYEAVGHNQWRVPEKKMTGEQYLQQWIEETGGFDRLDLYPEAEEEAQSEEGKK
;
A
#
# COMPACT_ATOMS: atom_id res chain seq x y z
N MET A 1 -38.57 23.95 8.75
CA MET A 1 -38.77 23.98 7.29
C MET A 1 -39.04 22.56 6.80
N LYS A 2 -40.12 22.30 6.04
CA LYS A 2 -40.39 20.99 5.42
C LYS A 2 -40.07 21.08 3.92
N PRO A 3 -39.39 20.10 3.32
CA PRO A 3 -39.07 20.12 1.89
C PRO A 3 -40.32 20.02 1.03
N THR A 4 -40.28 20.63 -0.16
CA THR A 4 -41.36 20.60 -1.15
C THR A 4 -41.59 19.19 -1.70
N GLN A 5 -42.81 18.91 -2.17
CA GLN A 5 -43.27 17.56 -2.54
C GLN A 5 -42.38 16.87 -3.59
N ILE A 6 -41.95 17.62 -4.62
CA ILE A 6 -41.08 17.13 -5.69
C ILE A 6 -39.69 16.73 -5.13
N LEU A 7 -39.14 17.51 -4.20
CA LEU A 7 -37.87 17.18 -3.55
C LEU A 7 -37.99 15.93 -2.66
N ARG A 8 -39.12 15.79 -1.95
CA ARG A 8 -39.40 14.63 -1.09
C ARG A 8 -39.41 13.32 -1.87
N GLU A 9 -39.94 13.33 -3.10
CA GLU A 9 -40.00 12.15 -3.96
C GLU A 9 -38.63 11.74 -4.52
N ARG A 10 -37.76 12.71 -4.84
CA ARG A 10 -36.38 12.42 -5.30
C ARG A 10 -35.49 11.83 -4.21
N ILE A 11 -35.62 12.29 -2.97
CA ILE A 11 -34.80 11.81 -1.84
C ILE A 11 -35.00 10.31 -1.59
N ARG A 12 -36.22 9.78 -1.83
CA ARG A 12 -36.52 8.34 -1.69
C ARG A 12 -35.77 7.43 -2.66
N ARG A 13 -35.27 7.97 -3.78
CA ARG A 13 -34.53 7.22 -4.81
C ARG A 13 -33.02 7.21 -4.56
N LEU A 14 -32.53 8.03 -3.62
CA LEU A 14 -31.12 8.06 -3.28
C LEU A 14 -30.74 6.79 -2.49
N PRO A 15 -29.53 6.24 -2.69
CA PRO A 15 -29.09 5.06 -1.97
C PRO A 15 -29.02 5.34 -0.47
N LEU A 16 -29.60 4.45 0.32
CA LEU A 16 -29.66 4.60 1.76
C LEU A 16 -28.25 4.62 2.38
N THR A 17 -28.00 5.59 3.25
CA THR A 17 -26.79 5.68 4.07
C THR A 17 -27.07 5.18 5.48
N THR A 18 -26.02 4.85 6.22
CA THR A 18 -26.11 4.41 7.62
C THR A 18 -26.74 5.47 8.54
N LYS A 19 -26.74 6.75 8.14
CA LYS A 19 -27.29 7.87 8.94
C LYS A 19 -28.76 8.18 8.63
N GLN A 20 -29.28 7.68 7.51
CA GLN A 20 -30.67 7.88 7.11
C GLN A 20 -31.60 6.80 7.67
N ALA A 21 -31.07 5.59 7.87
CA ALA A 21 -31.82 4.46 8.40
C ALA A 21 -31.83 4.46 9.94
N ARG A 22 -32.89 3.92 10.53
CA ARG A 22 -33.01 3.69 11.99
C ARG A 22 -32.40 2.34 12.38
N LYS A 23 -32.77 1.82 13.54
CA LYS A 23 -32.33 0.53 14.09
C LYS A 23 -32.51 -0.61 13.08
N GLY A 24 -31.52 -1.51 13.02
CA GLY A 24 -31.57 -2.74 12.22
C GLY A 24 -31.00 -2.66 10.81
N PHE A 25 -30.67 -1.46 10.30
CA PHE A 25 -29.98 -1.31 9.02
C PHE A 25 -28.47 -1.25 9.20
N TYR A 26 -27.76 -2.27 8.73
CA TYR A 26 -26.30 -2.27 8.63
C TYR A 26 -25.87 -2.10 7.17
N LYS A 27 -24.89 -1.23 6.94
CA LYS A 27 -24.25 -1.03 5.64
C LYS A 27 -22.74 -0.86 5.85
N GLY A 28 -21.96 -1.71 5.21
CA GLY A 28 -20.50 -1.68 5.30
C GLY A 28 -19.89 -0.45 4.61
N THR A 29 -18.67 -0.10 5.01
CA THR A 29 -17.90 1.06 4.51
C THR A 29 -16.70 0.66 3.64
N GLY A 30 -16.66 -0.58 3.16
CA GLY A 30 -15.54 -1.11 2.38
C GLY A 30 -14.38 -1.66 3.23
N THR A 31 -14.48 -1.60 4.56
CA THR A 31 -13.61 -2.36 5.45
C THR A 31 -13.94 -3.85 5.28
N LYS A 32 -13.07 -4.58 4.55
CA LYS A 32 -13.13 -6.05 4.43
C LYS A 32 -13.20 -6.70 5.82
N ILE A 33 -13.69 -7.93 5.88
CA ILE A 33 -13.77 -8.70 7.12
C ILE A 33 -12.34 -9.02 7.61
N LEU A 34 -12.02 -8.63 8.86
CA LEU A 34 -10.69 -8.78 9.49
C LEU A 34 -10.65 -9.92 10.52
N GLY A 35 -11.52 -10.92 10.39
CA GLY A 35 -11.75 -11.93 11.41
C GLY A 35 -13.01 -12.74 11.14
N HIS A 36 -13.60 -13.28 12.19
CA HIS A 36 -14.85 -14.03 12.11
C HIS A 36 -15.73 -13.80 13.34
N TRP A 37 -17.03 -14.05 13.19
CA TRP A 37 -17.94 -14.06 14.33
C TRP A 37 -17.81 -15.38 15.07
N ASP A 38 -17.83 -15.32 16.41
CA ASP A 38 -17.78 -16.52 17.25
C ASP A 38 -19.07 -17.34 17.04
N PRO A 39 -18.97 -18.63 16.67
CA PRO A 39 -20.14 -19.48 16.43
C PRO A 39 -20.94 -19.76 17.71
N LEU A 40 -20.29 -19.77 18.88
CA LEU A 40 -20.93 -20.02 20.17
C LEU A 40 -21.51 -18.73 20.77
N ASN A 41 -20.91 -17.59 20.45
CA ASN A 41 -21.37 -16.29 20.90
C ASN A 41 -21.52 -15.32 19.71
N PRO A 42 -22.72 -15.25 19.09
CA PRO A 42 -22.97 -14.41 17.91
C PRO A 42 -22.76 -12.90 18.13
N ARG A 43 -22.57 -12.46 19.38
CA ARG A 43 -22.30 -11.06 19.74
C ARG A 43 -20.81 -10.73 19.79
N LYS A 44 -19.93 -11.74 19.74
CA LYS A 44 -18.48 -11.58 19.85
C LYS A 44 -17.83 -11.73 18.47
N PHE A 45 -16.97 -10.79 18.13
CA PHE A 45 -16.13 -10.85 16.94
C PHE A 45 -14.70 -11.21 17.35
N VAL A 46 -14.10 -12.18 16.68
CA VAL A 46 -12.73 -12.64 16.91
C VAL A 46 -11.84 -12.11 15.79
N PRO A 47 -10.85 -11.24 16.09
CA PRO A 47 -9.93 -10.72 15.07
C PRO A 47 -8.94 -11.80 14.63
N ASP A 48 -8.62 -11.80 13.34
CA ASP A 48 -7.61 -12.65 12.71
C ASP A 48 -6.38 -11.78 12.39
N TRP A 49 -5.29 -12.00 13.14
CA TRP A 49 -4.09 -11.18 13.05
C TRP A 49 -3.34 -11.29 11.72
N GLU A 50 -3.49 -12.41 11.00
CA GLU A 50 -2.89 -12.58 9.67
C GLU A 50 -3.55 -11.67 8.63
N LYS A 51 -4.83 -11.35 8.81
CA LYS A 51 -5.61 -10.48 7.90
C LYS A 51 -5.49 -9.00 8.24
N ILE A 52 -5.01 -8.67 9.44
CA ILE A 52 -4.88 -7.29 9.88
C ILE A 52 -3.68 -6.65 9.17
N ARG A 53 -3.95 -5.64 8.34
CA ARG A 53 -2.92 -4.89 7.63
C ARG A 53 -2.11 -4.05 8.60
N THR A 54 -0.80 -4.21 8.59
CA THR A 54 0.15 -3.34 9.28
C THR A 54 0.82 -2.39 8.27
N TYR A 55 1.18 -1.20 8.72
CA TYR A 55 1.99 -0.26 7.95
C TYR A 55 3.36 -0.18 8.61
N LYS A 56 4.37 -0.83 8.00
CA LYS A 56 5.74 -0.83 8.53
C LYS A 56 6.34 0.57 8.36
N PHE A 57 6.66 1.20 9.49
CA PHE A 57 7.40 2.45 9.53
C PHE A 57 8.90 2.12 9.54
N PRO A 58 9.75 2.77 8.74
CA PRO A 58 11.18 2.48 8.75
C PRO A 58 11.79 2.93 10.08
N GLU A 59 12.50 2.04 10.76
CA GLU A 59 13.09 2.35 12.07
C GLU A 59 14.33 3.24 11.95
N PHE A 60 15.08 3.11 10.86
CA PHE A 60 16.34 3.80 10.64
C PHE A 60 16.30 4.74 9.42
N GLY A 61 17.15 5.76 9.45
CA GLY A 61 17.41 6.60 8.29
C GLY A 61 16.37 7.68 8.00
N LEU A 62 15.31 7.84 8.81
CA LEU A 62 14.31 8.90 8.62
C LEU A 62 14.75 10.28 9.11
N ALA A 63 15.47 10.34 10.24
CA ALA A 63 15.89 11.61 10.84
C ALA A 63 16.87 12.38 9.94
N ASP A 64 17.79 11.66 9.29
CA ASP A 64 18.80 12.22 8.38
C ASP A 64 18.41 12.08 6.90
N PHE A 65 17.15 11.72 6.61
CA PHE A 65 16.70 11.51 5.24
C PHE A 65 16.63 12.84 4.49
N ARG A 66 17.49 13.00 3.47
CA ARG A 66 17.58 14.24 2.70
C ARG A 66 16.51 14.37 1.62
N LEU A 67 15.84 13.28 1.24
CA LEU A 67 14.81 13.33 0.21
C LEU A 67 13.52 13.90 0.76
N THR A 68 12.93 14.82 0.01
CA THR A 68 11.64 15.46 0.34
C THR A 68 10.62 15.06 -0.73
N PRO A 69 9.30 15.21 -0.49
CA PRO A 69 8.29 14.95 -1.52
C PRO A 69 8.33 15.93 -2.69
N PHE A 70 9.23 16.91 -2.70
CA PHE A 70 9.38 17.92 -3.73
C PHE A 70 10.75 17.85 -4.40
N VAL A 71 10.79 18.26 -5.66
CA VAL A 71 12.01 18.38 -6.47
C VAL A 71 12.20 19.86 -6.84
N ALA A 72 13.45 20.32 -6.92
CA ALA A 72 13.74 21.69 -7.33
C ALA A 72 13.32 21.91 -8.79
N GLY A 73 12.55 22.98 -9.06
CA GLY A 73 12.02 23.25 -10.42
C GLY A 73 13.08 23.52 -11.50
N LYS A 74 14.34 23.72 -11.12
CA LYS A 74 15.47 23.85 -12.05
C LYS A 74 15.93 22.51 -12.63
N ILE A 75 15.54 21.39 -12.02
CA ILE A 75 15.86 20.05 -12.51
C ILE A 75 14.92 19.77 -13.69
N GLY A 76 15.49 19.67 -14.89
CA GLY A 76 14.74 19.39 -16.10
C GLY A 76 14.06 18.02 -16.03
N THR A 77 12.82 17.94 -16.50
CA THR A 77 12.09 16.66 -16.61
C THR A 77 12.53 15.85 -17.84
N TYR A 78 13.34 16.44 -18.71
CA TYR A 78 13.70 15.95 -20.03
C TYR A 78 15.22 15.85 -20.14
N GLU A 79 15.69 14.82 -20.82
CA GLU A 79 17.11 14.69 -21.18
C GLU A 79 17.35 15.41 -22.50
N ALA A 80 18.45 16.15 -22.57
CA ALA A 80 18.92 16.75 -23.82
C ALA A 80 19.66 15.69 -24.62
N VAL A 81 19.05 15.23 -25.73
CA VAL A 81 19.63 14.21 -26.61
C VAL A 81 20.48 14.85 -27.73
N GLY A 82 20.29 16.14 -27.97
CA GLY A 82 21.05 16.92 -28.97
C GLY A 82 20.60 18.37 -29.05
N HIS A 83 21.02 19.08 -30.11
CA HIS A 83 20.66 20.48 -30.33
C HIS A 83 19.15 20.63 -30.54
N ASN A 84 18.46 21.32 -29.62
CA ASN A 84 16.99 21.48 -29.60
C ASN A 84 16.17 20.17 -29.57
N GLN A 85 16.75 19.03 -29.19
CA GLN A 85 16.03 17.76 -29.07
C GLN A 85 15.96 17.31 -27.61
N TRP A 86 14.74 17.26 -27.08
CA TRP A 86 14.44 16.83 -25.73
C TRP A 86 13.71 15.49 -25.77
N ARG A 87 14.14 14.56 -24.93
CA ARG A 87 13.49 13.26 -24.79
C ARG A 87 13.07 13.04 -23.34
N VAL A 88 11.90 12.42 -23.15
CA VAL A 88 11.54 11.85 -21.85
C VAL A 88 12.42 10.62 -21.63
N PRO A 89 13.22 10.54 -20.55
CA PRO A 89 14.02 9.36 -20.26
C PRO A 89 13.18 8.08 -20.31
N GLU A 90 13.74 7.01 -20.88
CA GLU A 90 13.07 5.72 -20.90
C GLU A 90 12.92 5.19 -19.47
N LYS A 91 11.68 5.15 -18.97
CA LYS A 91 11.38 4.74 -17.59
C LYS A 91 11.46 3.22 -17.34
N LYS A 92 11.89 2.43 -18.32
CA LYS A 92 11.80 0.96 -18.25
C LYS A 92 13.19 0.38 -18.14
N MET A 93 13.56 0.01 -16.92
CA MET A 93 14.61 -0.98 -16.74
C MET A 93 14.10 -2.31 -17.26
N THR A 94 14.79 -2.89 -18.23
CA THR A 94 14.46 -4.23 -18.75
C THR A 94 15.03 -5.29 -17.81
N GLY A 95 14.44 -6.50 -17.76
CA GLY A 95 14.94 -7.59 -16.92
C GLY A 95 16.42 -7.94 -17.19
N GLU A 96 16.84 -7.91 -18.45
CA GLU A 96 18.24 -8.12 -18.85
C GLU A 96 19.17 -7.02 -18.29
N GLN A 97 18.75 -5.76 -18.36
CA GLN A 97 19.51 -4.62 -17.81
C GLN A 97 19.62 -4.72 -16.28
N TYR A 98 18.56 -5.18 -15.62
CA TYR A 98 18.60 -5.45 -14.17
C TYR A 98 19.61 -6.55 -13.83
N LEU A 99 19.58 -7.68 -14.55
CA LEU A 99 20.52 -8.77 -14.31
C LEU A 99 21.97 -8.33 -14.53
N GLN A 100 22.21 -7.55 -15.58
CA GLN A 100 23.55 -7.01 -15.85
C GLN A 100 24.00 -6.08 -14.72
N GLN A 101 23.15 -5.13 -14.28
CA GLN A 101 23.47 -4.24 -13.17
C GLN A 101 23.71 -5.02 -11.86
N TRP A 102 22.89 -6.03 -11.57
CA TRP A 102 23.07 -6.89 -10.39
C TRP A 102 24.41 -7.63 -10.43
N ILE A 103 24.78 -8.21 -11.57
CA ILE A 103 26.10 -8.85 -11.75
C ILE A 103 27.24 -7.84 -11.56
N GLU A 104 27.10 -6.62 -12.08
CA GLU A 104 28.13 -5.57 -11.97
C GLU A 104 28.28 -5.03 -10.54
N GLU A 105 27.18 -4.83 -9.81
CA GLU A 105 27.18 -4.22 -8.46
C GLU A 105 27.46 -5.23 -7.34
N THR A 106 26.92 -6.44 -7.46
CA THR A 106 27.02 -7.45 -6.41
C THR A 106 27.92 -8.62 -6.79
N GLY A 107 28.30 -8.78 -8.06
CA GLY A 107 29.05 -9.95 -8.54
C GLY A 107 28.17 -11.16 -8.85
N GLY A 108 26.84 -10.99 -8.90
CA GLY A 108 25.89 -12.06 -9.19
C GLY A 108 25.52 -12.91 -7.97
N PHE A 109 25.65 -12.34 -6.77
CA PHE A 109 25.22 -12.95 -5.52
C PHE A 109 24.43 -11.94 -4.68
N ASP A 110 23.43 -12.44 -3.96
CA ASP A 110 22.68 -11.61 -3.01
C ASP A 110 23.51 -11.41 -1.74
N ARG A 111 23.70 -10.16 -1.33
CA ARG A 111 24.40 -9.85 -0.06
C ARG A 111 23.42 -10.05 1.10
N LEU A 112 23.43 -11.23 1.69
CA LEU A 112 22.65 -11.57 2.89
C LEU A 112 23.19 -10.87 4.16
N ASP A 113 24.47 -10.48 4.14
CA ASP A 113 25.19 -9.83 5.23
C ASP A 113 24.58 -8.50 5.72
N LEU A 114 23.67 -7.90 4.94
CA LEU A 114 22.98 -6.65 5.29
C LEU A 114 21.68 -6.87 6.08
N TYR A 115 21.22 -8.12 6.22
CA TYR A 115 19.99 -8.50 6.92
C TYR A 115 20.24 -9.72 7.81
N PRO A 116 20.98 -9.58 8.93
CA PRO A 116 21.30 -10.70 9.82
C PRO A 116 20.05 -11.42 10.36
N GLU A 117 18.94 -10.69 10.53
CA GLU A 117 17.65 -11.24 10.96
C GLU A 117 17.07 -12.26 9.96
N ALA A 118 17.34 -12.09 8.66
CA ALA A 118 16.84 -13.01 7.63
C ALA A 118 17.59 -14.36 7.66
N GLU A 119 18.86 -14.37 8.07
CA GLU A 119 19.62 -15.60 8.28
C GLU A 119 19.11 -16.38 9.49
N GLU A 120 18.79 -15.69 10.59
CA GLU A 120 18.21 -16.32 11.78
C GLU A 120 16.83 -16.93 11.51
N GLU A 121 15.98 -16.25 10.74
CA GLU A 121 14.67 -16.77 10.33
C GLU A 121 14.83 -18.02 9.43
N ALA A 122 15.71 -17.96 8.42
CA ALA A 122 15.97 -19.08 7.51
C ALA A 122 16.53 -20.32 8.23
N GLN A 123 17.46 -20.14 9.18
CA GLN A 123 18.03 -21.22 9.98
C GLN A 123 16.99 -21.84 10.95
N SER A 124 16.04 -21.05 11.44
CA SER A 124 14.98 -21.52 12.33
C SER A 124 13.92 -22.38 11.62
N GLU A 125 13.75 -22.19 10.30
CA GLU A 125 12.85 -22.99 9.47
C GLU A 125 13.48 -24.31 9.02
N GLU A 126 14.79 -24.33 8.73
CA GLU A 126 15.51 -25.56 8.38
C GLU A 126 15.67 -26.52 9.56
N GLY A 127 15.77 -26.00 10.80
CA GLY A 127 15.85 -26.82 12.03
C GLY A 127 14.53 -27.45 12.50
N LYS A 128 13.42 -27.24 11.77
CA LYS A 128 12.09 -27.81 12.08
C LYS A 128 11.70 -29.02 11.22
N LYS A 129 12.59 -29.52 10.36
CA LYS A 129 12.40 -30.77 9.60
C LYS A 129 12.89 -32.01 10.34
#